data_AF-A0A2H0GCC0-F1
#
_entry.id   AF-A0A2H0GCC0-F1
#
_cell.length_a   1.000
_cell.length_b   1.000
_cell.length_c   1.000
_cell.angle_alpha   90.00
_cell.angle_beta   90.00
_cell.angle_gamma   90.00
#
_symmetry.space_group_name_H-M   'P 1'
#
loop_
_entity.id
_entity.type
_entity.pdbx_description
1 polymer ?
#
loop_
_entity_poly.entity_id
_entity_poly.type
_entity_poly.pdbx_seq_one_letter_code
_entity_poly.pdbx_strand_id
1 'polypeptide(L)'
;MFANKIILAYFVNFSITFGGFVFLFNFRNKFAESLGYFFMAVSMLKFVVFFIFFYPDYHENGKVEKLEFSAFFIPYAVSLFLETIVLIRLLNKGGSGG
;
A
#
# COMPACT_ATOMS: atom_id res chain seq x y z
N MET A 1 -22.33 -9.16 -13.87
CA MET A 1 -21.44 -8.10 -14.39
C MET A 1 -20.53 -7.62 -13.24
N PHE A 2 -19.76 -8.53 -12.62
CA PHE A 2 -19.03 -8.32 -11.35
C PHE A 2 -17.50 -8.31 -11.50
N ALA A 3 -16.97 -8.38 -12.72
CA ALA A 3 -15.55 -8.65 -12.95
C ALA A 3 -14.64 -7.39 -12.99
N ASN A 4 -15.19 -6.17 -13.05
CA ASN A 4 -14.39 -5.00 -13.41
C ASN A 4 -13.71 -4.27 -12.22
N LYS A 5 -14.26 -4.32 -11.00
CA LYS A 5 -13.66 -3.57 -9.86
C LYS A 5 -12.58 -4.33 -9.09
N ILE A 6 -12.56 -5.66 -9.17
CA ILE A 6 -11.47 -6.48 -8.63
C ILE A 6 -10.17 -6.15 -9.37
N ILE A 7 -10.18 -6.14 -10.71
CA ILE A 7 -9.01 -5.80 -11.52
C ILE A 7 -8.52 -4.38 -11.19
N LEU A 8 -9.45 -3.43 -11.02
CA LEU A 8 -9.13 -2.06 -10.59
C LEU A 8 -8.48 -2.04 -9.20
N ALA A 9 -8.97 -2.81 -8.23
CA ALA A 9 -8.42 -2.91 -6.88
C ALA A 9 -6.97 -3.43 -6.88
N TYR A 10 -6.68 -4.46 -7.68
CA TYR A 10 -5.32 -4.96 -7.88
C TYR A 10 -4.43 -3.92 -8.57
N PHE A 11 -4.93 -3.25 -9.61
CA PHE A 11 -4.17 -2.25 -10.36
C PHE A 11 -3.84 -1.01 -9.50
N VAL A 12 -4.80 -0.53 -8.70
CA VAL A 12 -4.59 0.60 -7.78
C VAL A 12 -3.61 0.22 -6.67
N ASN A 13 -3.77 -0.96 -6.05
CA ASN A 13 -2.80 -1.44 -5.06
C ASN A 13 -1.40 -1.55 -5.64
N PHE A 14 -1.28 -2.13 -6.85
CA PHE A 14 0.00 -2.28 -7.53
C PHE A 14 0.62 -0.92 -7.86
N SER A 15 -0.16 0.02 -8.39
CA SER A 15 0.32 1.34 -8.78
C SER A 15 0.82 2.15 -7.58
N ILE A 16 0.07 2.15 -6.46
CA ILE A 16 0.48 2.87 -5.25
C ILE A 16 1.71 2.19 -4.61
N THR A 17 1.77 0.86 -4.60
CA THR A 17 2.92 0.10 -4.10
C THR A 17 4.15 0.36 -4.95
N PHE A 18 4.02 0.29 -6.27
CA PHE A 18 5.12 0.56 -7.20
C PHE A 18 5.62 2.00 -7.07
N GLY A 19 4.71 2.98 -7.04
CA GLY A 19 5.05 4.38 -6.82
C GLY A 19 5.74 4.62 -5.47
N GLY A 20 5.23 4.00 -4.40
CA GLY A 20 5.84 4.03 -3.07
C GLY A 20 7.26 3.45 -3.05
N PHE A 21 7.47 2.32 -3.75
CA PHE A 21 8.77 1.67 -3.86
C PHE A 21 9.79 2.49 -4.67
N VAL A 22 9.37 3.07 -5.79
CA VAL A 22 10.21 3.97 -6.60
C VAL A 22 10.61 5.20 -5.79
N PHE A 23 9.66 5.80 -5.09
CA PHE A 23 9.94 6.94 -4.22
C PHE A 23 10.92 6.56 -3.11
N LEU A 24 10.67 5.45 -2.41
CA LEU A 24 11.57 4.92 -1.37
C LEU A 24 12.98 4.71 -1.90
N PHE A 25 13.13 4.09 -3.06
CA PHE A 25 14.43 3.78 -3.65
C PHE A 25 15.21 5.04 -4.05
N ASN A 26 14.51 6.07 -4.56
CA ASN A 26 15.13 7.30 -5.02
C ASN A 26 15.55 8.22 -3.84
N PHE A 27 14.72 8.28 -2.79
CA PHE A 27 14.96 9.14 -1.63
C PHE A 27 15.69 8.45 -0.46
N ARG A 28 16.03 7.16 -0.58
CA ARG A 28 16.71 6.37 0.46
C ARG A 28 17.98 7.03 1.02
N ASN A 29 18.76 7.71 0.17
CA ASN A 29 20.05 8.28 0.57
C ASN A 29 19.93 9.68 1.19
N LYS A 30 18.79 10.36 1.01
CA LYS A 30 18.62 11.77 1.40
C LYS A 30 17.79 11.94 2.67
N PHE A 31 16.90 10.98 2.97
CA PHE A 31 15.94 11.08 4.08
C PHE A 31 15.74 9.75 4.80
N ALA A 32 16.82 9.02 5.13
CA ALA A 32 16.73 7.72 5.79
C ALA A 32 15.88 7.77 7.08
N GLU A 33 16.04 8.80 7.93
CA GLU A 33 15.25 8.94 9.15
C GLU A 33 13.77 9.29 8.88
N SER A 34 13.48 10.07 7.84
CA SER A 34 12.10 10.44 7.49
C SER A 34 11.38 9.38 6.65
N LEU A 35 12.12 8.38 6.16
CA LEU A 35 11.62 7.33 5.27
C LEU A 35 10.53 6.48 5.94
N GLY A 36 10.67 6.22 7.25
CA GLY A 36 9.67 5.53 8.06
C GLY A 36 8.34 6.27 8.11
N TYR A 37 8.36 7.59 8.32
CA TYR A 37 7.17 8.42 8.34
C TYR A 37 6.50 8.49 6.97
N PHE A 38 7.28 8.60 5.89
CA PHE A 38 6.76 8.57 4.53
C PHE A 38 6.06 7.24 4.23
N PHE A 39 6.69 6.12 4.58
CA PHE A 39 6.11 4.79 4.40
C PHE A 39 4.78 4.63 5.17
N MET A 40 4.74 5.08 6.43
CA MET A 40 3.51 5.09 7.22
C MET A 40 2.43 5.95 6.57
N ALA A 41 2.77 7.15 6.10
CA ALA A 41 1.82 8.04 5.42
C ALA A 41 1.26 7.43 4.13
N VAL A 42 2.11 6.82 3.29
CA VAL A 42 1.67 6.14 2.05
C VAL A 42 0.78 4.94 2.37
N SER A 43 1.10 4.17 3.40
CA SER A 43 0.31 3.01 3.83
C SER A 43 -1.07 3.42 4.34
N MET A 44 -1.12 4.47 5.17
CA MET A 44 -2.39 5.06 5.61
C MET A 44 -3.19 5.63 4.43
N LEU A 45 -2.54 6.25 3.45
CA LEU A 45 -3.19 6.75 2.25
C LEU A 45 -3.82 5.64 1.43
N LYS A 46 -3.13 4.49 1.22
CA LYS A 46 -3.69 3.30 0.56
C LYS A 46 -4.99 2.84 1.24
N PHE A 47 -5.02 2.86 2.57
CA PHE A 47 -6.21 2.51 3.36
C PHE A 47 -7.34 3.54 3.19
N VAL A 48 -7.05 4.83 3.21
CA VAL A 48 -8.07 5.89 3.01
C VAL A 48 -8.64 5.85 1.58
N VAL A 49 -7.79 5.60 0.58
CA VAL A 49 -8.22 5.46 -0.83
C VAL A 49 -9.25 4.34 -0.99
N PHE A 50 -9.11 3.23 -0.24
CA PHE A 50 -10.14 2.19 -0.21
C PHE A 50 -11.49 2.73 0.27
N PHE A 51 -11.50 3.45 1.40
CA PHE A 51 -12.74 3.99 1.97
C PHE A 51 -13.43 5.02 1.08
N ILE A 52 -12.69 5.75 0.25
CA ILE A 52 -13.28 6.78 -0.60
C ILE A 52 -13.72 6.20 -1.95
N PHE A 53 -12.89 5.36 -2.58
CA PHE A 53 -13.12 4.93 -3.97
C PHE A 53 -13.75 3.53 -4.10
N PHE A 54 -13.60 2.67 -3.10
CA PHE A 54 -14.04 1.27 -3.20
C PHE A 54 -15.18 0.96 -2.25
N TYR A 55 -15.15 1.49 -1.03
CA TYR A 55 -16.21 1.29 -0.04
C TYR A 55 -17.62 1.73 -0.51
N PRO A 56 -17.86 2.92 -1.10
CA PRO A 56 -19.21 3.31 -1.52
C PRO A 56 -19.79 2.35 -2.57
N ASP A 57 -18.94 1.87 -3.48
CA ASP A 57 -19.33 0.94 -4.54
C ASP A 57 -19.58 -0.48 -4.02
N TYR A 58 -18.71 -0.97 -3.13
CA TYR A 58 -18.90 -2.27 -2.45
C TYR A 58 -20.04 -2.24 -1.43
N HIS A 59 -20.60 -1.07 -1.12
CA HIS A 59 -21.72 -0.91 -0.21
C HIS A 59 -23.04 -0.60 -0.93
N GLU A 60 -23.10 -0.63 -2.27
CA GLU A 60 -24.34 -0.37 -3.03
C GLU A 60 -25.49 -1.32 -2.65
N ASN A 61 -25.18 -2.57 -2.25
CA ASN A 61 -26.17 -3.55 -1.80
C ASN A 61 -26.32 -3.64 -0.27
N GLY A 62 -25.78 -2.67 0.48
CA GLY A 62 -25.81 -2.62 1.95
C GLY A 62 -24.92 -3.65 2.66
N LYS A 63 -24.13 -4.42 1.91
CA LYS A 63 -23.14 -5.38 2.44
C LYS A 63 -21.93 -5.40 1.52
N VAL A 64 -20.75 -5.16 2.10
CA VAL A 64 -19.48 -5.43 1.43
C VAL A 64 -19.30 -6.94 1.36
N GLU A 65 -19.17 -7.50 0.16
CA GLU A 65 -18.96 -8.94 0.03
C GLU A 65 -17.55 -9.28 0.51
N LYS A 66 -17.40 -10.41 1.21
CA LYS A 66 -16.10 -10.83 1.78
C LYS A 66 -15.04 -11.00 0.69
N LEU A 67 -15.46 -11.32 -0.54
CA LEU A 67 -14.62 -11.40 -1.73
C LEU A 67 -14.09 -10.02 -2.16
N GLU A 68 -14.92 -9.00 -2.18
CA GLU A 68 -14.54 -7.63 -2.58
C GLU A 68 -13.59 -6.99 -1.57
N PHE A 69 -13.86 -7.18 -0.28
CA PHE A 69 -12.94 -6.77 0.78
C PHE A 69 -11.59 -7.47 0.65
N SER A 70 -11.59 -8.80 0.51
CA SER A 70 -10.35 -9.57 0.46
C SER A 70 -9.54 -9.33 -0.82
N ALA A 71 -10.19 -9.02 -1.94
CA ALA A 71 -9.54 -8.62 -3.19
C ALA A 71 -8.71 -7.33 -3.06
N PHE A 72 -9.08 -6.43 -2.15
CA PHE A 72 -8.29 -5.22 -1.88
C PHE A 72 -7.33 -5.42 -0.70
N PHE A 73 -7.81 -5.99 0.41
CA PHE A 73 -7.05 -6.05 1.66
C PHE A 73 -5.96 -7.11 1.70
N ILE A 74 -6.13 -8.26 1.03
CA ILE A 74 -5.09 -9.29 1.00
C ILE A 74 -3.86 -8.78 0.23
N PRO A 75 -3.97 -8.26 -1.01
CA PRO A 75 -2.83 -7.69 -1.72
C PRO A 75 -2.20 -6.52 -0.97
N TYR A 76 -3.02 -5.65 -0.39
CA TYR A 76 -2.55 -4.54 0.45
C TYR A 76 -1.69 -5.05 1.62
N ALA A 77 -2.19 -5.99 2.42
CA ALA A 77 -1.49 -6.52 3.59
C ALA A 77 -0.16 -7.20 3.20
N VAL A 78 -0.16 -7.97 2.12
CA VAL A 78 1.07 -8.61 1.60
C VAL A 78 2.08 -7.55 1.15
N SER A 79 1.65 -6.55 0.38
CA SER A 79 2.54 -5.47 -0.08
C SER A 79 3.11 -4.67 1.10
N LEU A 80 2.27 -4.34 2.08
CA LEU A 80 2.66 -3.61 3.29
C LEU A 80 3.70 -4.38 4.10
N PHE A 81 3.50 -5.69 4.26
CA PHE A 81 4.43 -6.53 5.00
C PHE A 81 5.80 -6.60 4.31
N LEU A 82 5.82 -6.77 2.99
CA LEU A 82 7.05 -6.79 2.21
C LEU A 82 7.76 -5.44 2.22
N GLU A 83 7.02 -4.34 2.00
CA GLU A 83 7.56 -2.97 2.06
C GLU A 83 8.15 -2.68 3.46
N THR A 84 7.49 -3.15 4.53
CA THR A 84 7.98 -3.03 5.91
C THR A 84 9.31 -3.76 6.10
N ILE A 85 9.44 -5.00 5.62
CA ILE A 85 10.70 -5.75 5.73
C ILE A 85 11.82 -5.04 4.95
N VAL A 86 11.54 -4.58 3.72
CA VAL A 86 12.50 -3.85 2.88
C VAL A 86 12.93 -2.56 3.58
N LEU A 87 11.99 -1.81 4.13
CA LEU A 87 12.26 -0.58 4.86
C LEU A 87 13.13 -0.83 6.09
N ILE A 88 12.80 -1.82 6.92
CA ILE A 88 13.61 -2.19 8.10
C ILE A 88 15.05 -2.52 7.67
N ARG A 89 15.21 -3.31 6.60
CA ARG A 89 16.55 -3.64 6.06
C ARG A 89 17.29 -2.41 5.55
N LEU A 90 16.58 -1.49 4.90
CA LEU A 90 17.15 -0.26 4.34
C LEU A 90 17.62 0.68 5.45
N LEU A 91 16.81 0.85 6.51
CA LEU A 91 17.15 1.65 7.69
C LEU A 91 18.32 1.04 8.47
N ASN A 92 18.27 -0.27 8.75
CA ASN A 92 19.33 -0.95 9.51
C ASN A 92 20.66 -1.00 8.76
N LYS A 93 20.64 -1.09 7.42
CA LYS A 93 21.86 -1.09 6.60
C LYS A 93 22.49 0.30 6.48
N GLY A 94 21.72 1.37 6.64
CA GLY A 94 22.23 2.74 6.78
C GLY A 94 22.89 3.04 8.14
N GLY A 95 22.64 2.22 9.16
CA GLY A 95 23.20 2.39 10.53
C GLY A 95 24.48 1.60 10.83
N SER A 96 24.96 0.74 9.92
CA SER A 96 26.17 -0.09 10.12
C SER A 96 27.40 0.44 9.37
N GLY A 97 27.44 1.73 9.08
CA GLY A 97 28.53 2.42 8.40
C GLY A 97 28.98 3.71 9.08
N GLY A 98 28.86 3.77 10.41
CA GLY A 98 29.43 4.82 11.27
C GLY A 98 30.49 4.22 12.19
#